data_AF-A0A1V4HMD8-F1
#
_entry.id   AF-A0A1V4HMD8-F1
#
_cell.length_a   1.000
_cell.length_b   1.000
_cell.length_c   1.000
_cell.angle_alpha   90.00
_cell.angle_beta   90.00
_cell.angle_gamma   90.00
#
_symmetry.space_group_name_H-M   'P 1'
#
loop_
_entity.id
_entity.type
_entity.pdbx_description
1 polymer ?
#
loop_
_entity_poly.entity_id
_entity_poly.type
_entity_poly.pdbx_seq_one_letter_code
_entity_poly.pdbx_strand_id
1 'polypeptide(L)'
;MNTSHNFRFIERDYWYHKALCDTDHLLPGQIDDMLDEAHSHYADYTFKFYDDGSVIIIDNDTNNRIKPRELTGAVYDFYIRKRIYLIKTNLMEKQLQYA
;
A
#
# COMPACT_ATOMS: atom_id res chain seq x y z
N MET A 1 -7.79 23.19 -5.70
CA MET A 1 -7.06 21.98 -6.14
C MET A 1 -7.54 20.84 -5.25
N ASN A 2 -7.91 19.68 -5.81
CA ASN A 2 -8.23 18.52 -4.97
C ASN A 2 -6.96 18.08 -4.24
N THR A 3 -7.00 18.08 -2.91
CA THR A 3 -5.93 17.55 -2.07
C THR A 3 -5.76 16.07 -2.40
N SER A 4 -4.51 15.61 -2.42
CA SER A 4 -4.18 14.24 -2.75
C SER A 4 -3.15 13.66 -1.79
N HIS A 5 -3.32 12.38 -1.47
CA HIS A 5 -2.45 11.61 -0.58
C HIS A 5 -1.71 10.57 -1.41
N ASN A 6 -0.38 10.67 -1.47
CA ASN A 6 0.46 9.77 -2.23
C ASN A 6 1.04 8.68 -1.33
N PHE A 7 0.99 7.43 -1.78
CA PHE A 7 1.63 6.30 -1.11
C PHE A 7 2.32 5.42 -2.14
N ARG A 8 3.56 5.01 -1.84
CA ARG A 8 4.24 3.96 -2.60
C ARG A 8 4.06 2.63 -1.85
N PHE A 9 3.81 1.58 -2.61
CA PHE A 9 3.76 0.21 -2.15
C PHE A 9 4.86 -0.56 -2.84
N ILE A 10 5.75 -1.17 -2.06
CA ILE A 10 6.76 -2.10 -2.53
C ILE A 10 6.42 -3.44 -1.88
N GLU A 11 6.15 -4.46 -2.68
CA GLU A 11 5.69 -5.76 -2.19
C GLU A 11 6.74 -6.45 -1.32
N ARG A 12 8.03 -6.29 -1.64
CA ARG A 12 9.12 -6.80 -0.81
C ARG A 12 9.06 -6.22 0.60
N ASP A 13 8.88 -4.90 0.73
CA ASP A 13 8.78 -4.21 2.03
C ASP A 13 7.56 -4.69 2.82
N TYR A 14 6.43 -4.92 2.13
CA TYR A 14 5.23 -5.46 2.76
C TYR A 14 5.50 -6.84 3.39
N TRP A 15 6.11 -7.76 2.63
CA TRP A 15 6.40 -9.10 3.13
C TRP A 15 7.49 -9.08 4.20
N TYR A 16 8.49 -8.22 4.06
CA TYR A 16 9.55 -8.03 5.05
C TYR A 16 8.96 -7.60 6.40
N HIS A 17 8.15 -6.53 6.40
CA HIS A 17 7.50 -6.06 7.63
C HIS A 17 6.54 -7.09 8.21
N LYS A 18 5.82 -7.83 7.36
CA LYS A 18 4.94 -8.89 7.82
C LYS A 18 5.71 -10.02 8.50
N ALA A 19 6.81 -10.48 7.90
CA ALA A 19 7.66 -11.51 8.50
C ALA A 19 8.27 -11.05 9.84
N LEU A 20 8.71 -9.79 9.92
CA LEU A 20 9.19 -9.19 11.16
C LEU A 20 8.13 -9.16 12.27
N CYS A 21 6.86 -8.96 11.93
CA CYS A 21 5.77 -8.95 12.90
C CYS A 21 5.27 -10.35 13.28
N ASP A 22 5.33 -11.30 12.34
CA ASP A 22 4.74 -12.63 12.51
C ASP A 22 5.73 -13.65 13.10
N THR A 23 7.03 -13.35 13.15
CA THR A 23 8.07 -14.29 13.62
C THR A 23 8.98 -13.69 14.70
N ASP A 24 9.03 -14.33 15.86
CA ASP A 24 9.95 -13.98 16.96
C ASP A 24 11.35 -14.62 16.80
N HIS A 25 11.54 -15.46 15.77
CA HIS A 25 12.70 -16.35 15.65
C HIS A 25 13.57 -16.09 14.42
N LEU A 26 13.11 -15.29 13.46
CA LEU A 26 13.89 -14.95 12.28
C LEU A 26 14.63 -13.64 12.52
N LEU A 27 15.94 -13.66 12.28
CA LEU A 27 16.73 -12.44 12.26
C LEU A 27 16.43 -11.66 10.96
N PRO A 28 16.52 -10.32 10.98
CA PRO A 28 16.28 -9.49 9.80
C PRO A 28 17.00 -9.96 8.52
N GLY A 29 18.28 -10.34 8.62
CA GLY A 29 19.04 -10.85 7.47
C GLY A 29 18.52 -12.17 6.91
N GLN A 30 17.98 -13.05 7.76
CA GLN A 30 17.38 -14.31 7.28
C GLN A 30 16.07 -14.06 6.52
N ILE A 31 15.35 -12.99 6.88
CA ILE A 31 14.15 -12.57 6.16
C ILE A 31 14.55 -12.03 4.78
N ASP A 32 15.62 -11.22 4.70
CA ASP A 32 16.14 -10.73 3.42
C ASP A 32 16.57 -11.90 2.51
N ASP A 33 17.36 -12.84 3.00
CA ASP A 33 17.79 -14.01 2.24
C ASP A 33 16.59 -14.83 1.75
N MET A 34 15.61 -15.07 2.62
CA MET A 34 14.38 -15.80 2.27
C MET A 34 13.56 -15.08 1.19
N LEU A 35 13.45 -13.76 1.26
CA LEU A 35 12.72 -12.97 0.27
C LEU A 35 13.45 -12.98 -1.08
N ASP A 36 14.77 -12.80 -1.07
CA ASP A 36 15.58 -12.82 -2.28
C ASP A 36 15.55 -14.18 -2.99
N GLU A 37 15.43 -15.28 -2.23
CA GLU A 37 15.26 -16.64 -2.78
C GLU A 37 13.83 -16.92 -3.28
N ALA A 38 12.80 -16.38 -2.62
CA ALA A 38 11.42 -16.75 -2.87
C ALA A 38 10.84 -16.16 -4.17
N HIS A 39 11.27 -14.96 -4.57
CA HIS A 39 10.67 -14.25 -5.68
C HIS A 39 11.70 -13.59 -6.59
N SER A 40 11.57 -13.81 -7.90
CA SER A 40 12.35 -13.09 -8.91
C SER A 40 11.84 -11.67 -9.18
N HIS A 41 10.62 -11.35 -8.73
CA HIS A 41 9.98 -10.06 -8.97
C HIS A 41 9.00 -9.71 -7.85
N TYR A 42 9.03 -8.45 -7.44
CA TYR A 42 8.15 -7.86 -6.44
C TYR A 42 7.44 -6.66 -7.04
N ALA A 43 6.12 -6.59 -6.83
CA ALA A 43 5.31 -5.48 -7.29
C ALA A 43 5.71 -4.13 -6.67
N ASP A 44 5.78 -3.08 -7.49
CA ASP A 44 5.98 -1.70 -7.06
C ASP A 44 4.91 -0.77 -7.65
N TYR A 45 4.10 -0.16 -6.78
CA TYR A 45 2.96 0.65 -7.17
C TYR A 45 2.94 2.01 -6.47
N THR A 46 2.59 3.04 -7.23
CA THR A 46 2.28 4.37 -6.69
C THR A 46 0.78 4.61 -6.68
N PHE A 47 0.24 4.92 -5.51
CA PHE A 47 -1.14 5.30 -5.28
C PHE A 47 -1.23 6.79 -5.04
N LYS A 48 -2.18 7.45 -5.71
CA LYS A 48 -2.58 8.83 -5.45
C LYS A 48 -4.07 8.85 -5.17
N PHE A 49 -4.42 8.95 -3.89
CA PHE A 49 -5.81 9.07 -3.44
C PHE A 49 -6.22 10.53 -3.40
N TYR A 50 -7.48 10.80 -3.71
CA TYR A 50 -8.06 12.13 -3.66
C TYR A 50 -9.19 12.18 -2.62
N ASP A 51 -9.45 13.36 -2.08
CA ASP A 51 -10.49 13.57 -1.06
C ASP A 51 -11.92 13.32 -1.59
N ASP A 52 -12.12 13.35 -2.92
CA ASP A 52 -13.37 12.95 -3.57
C ASP A 52 -13.58 11.42 -3.65
N GLY A 53 -12.61 10.65 -3.13
CA GLY A 53 -12.62 9.21 -3.11
C GLY A 53 -12.06 8.56 -4.38
N SER A 54 -11.69 9.34 -5.41
CA SER A 54 -11.01 8.82 -6.59
C SER A 54 -9.56 8.40 -6.27
N VAL A 55 -8.99 7.56 -7.12
CA VAL A 55 -7.61 7.08 -6.98
C VAL A 55 -6.97 6.92 -8.36
N ILE A 56 -5.70 7.33 -8.46
CA ILE A 56 -4.82 6.94 -9.55
C ILE A 56 -3.82 5.92 -9.01
N ILE A 57 -3.65 4.82 -9.74
CA ILE A 57 -2.70 3.76 -9.41
C ILE A 57 -1.78 3.59 -10.62
N ILE A 58 -0.48 3.66 -10.37
CA ILE A 58 0.57 3.48 -11.37
C ILE A 58 1.38 2.25 -10.96
N ASP A 59 1.51 1.30 -11.88
CA ASP A 59 2.55 0.27 -11.82
C ASP A 59 3.88 0.95 -12.18
N ASN A 60 4.83 0.97 -11.25
CA ASN A 60 6.10 1.68 -11.43
C ASN A 60 7.07 0.94 -12.36
N ASP A 61 6.88 -0.35 -12.61
CA ASP A 61 7.72 -1.14 -13.51
C ASP A 61 7.31 -0.93 -14.97
N THR A 62 6.01 -0.95 -15.23
CA THR A 62 5.47 -0.80 -16.60
C THR A 62 5.00 0.63 -16.92
N ASN A 63 4.95 1.50 -15.91
CA ASN A 63 4.39 2.85 -15.97
C ASN A 63 2.91 2.90 -16.44
N ASN A 64 2.21 1.78 -16.33
CA ASN A 64 0.81 1.66 -16.73
C ASN A 64 -0.14 2.12 -15.63
N ARG A 65 -1.29 2.65 -16.04
CA ARG A 65 -2.40 2.93 -15.12
C ARG A 65 -3.19 1.68 -14.86
N ILE A 66 -3.41 1.39 -13.58
CA ILE A 66 -4.09 0.18 -13.12
C ILE A 66 -5.39 0.56 -12.42
N LYS A 67 -6.46 -0.18 -12.68
CA LYS A 67 -7.75 0.02 -12.00
C LYS A 67 -7.75 -0.76 -10.69
N PRO A 68 -8.47 -0.29 -9.65
CA PRO A 68 -8.57 -1.00 -8.37
C PRO A 68 -9.01 -2.47 -8.48
N ARG A 69 -9.88 -2.79 -9.45
CA ARG A 69 -10.37 -4.15 -9.70
C ARG A 69 -9.33 -5.11 -10.28
N GLU A 70 -8.21 -4.58 -10.78
CA GLU A 70 -7.11 -5.34 -11.37
C GLU A 70 -6.04 -5.68 -10.33
N LEU A 71 -6.13 -5.08 -9.13
CA LEU A 71 -5.23 -5.39 -8.02
C LEU A 71 -5.54 -6.75 -7.42
N THR A 72 -4.49 -7.47 -7.03
CA THR A 72 -4.57 -8.75 -6.34
C THR A 72 -3.55 -8.82 -5.20
N GLY A 73 -3.71 -9.81 -4.30
CA GLY A 73 -2.71 -10.10 -3.28
C GLY A 73 -2.41 -8.94 -2.32
N ALA A 74 -1.13 -8.76 -1.98
CA ALA A 74 -0.67 -7.77 -1.02
C ALA A 74 -0.97 -6.32 -1.47
N VAL A 75 -0.86 -6.04 -2.77
CA VAL A 75 -1.18 -4.71 -3.34
C VAL A 75 -2.66 -4.36 -3.11
N TYR A 76 -3.56 -5.33 -3.27
CA TYR A 76 -5.00 -5.14 -3.02
C TYR A 76 -5.29 -4.93 -1.53
N ASP A 77 -4.69 -5.72 -0.64
CA ASP A 77 -4.81 -5.53 0.82
C ASP A 77 -4.35 -4.13 1.23
N PHE A 78 -3.20 -3.69 0.71
CA PHE A 78 -2.67 -2.34 0.94
C PHE A 78 -3.67 -1.25 0.49
N TYR A 79 -4.19 -1.38 -0.74
CA TYR A 79 -5.16 -0.44 -1.29
C TYR A 79 -6.40 -0.29 -0.39
N ILE A 80 -6.98 -1.40 0.05
CA ILE A 80 -8.18 -1.39 0.90
C ILE A 80 -7.87 -0.75 2.26
N ARG A 81 -6.75 -1.10 2.90
CA ARG A 81 -6.37 -0.52 4.20
C ARG A 81 -6.15 0.99 4.11
N LYS A 82 -5.42 1.47 3.10
CA LYS A 82 -5.20 2.91 2.91
C LYS A 82 -6.50 3.64 2.58
N ARG A 83 -7.39 3.04 1.80
CA ARG A 83 -8.69 3.65 1.50
C ARG A 83 -9.55 3.80 2.74
N ILE A 84 -9.63 2.76 3.58
CA ILE A 84 -10.36 2.83 4.86
C ILE A 84 -9.73 3.87 5.79
N TYR A 85 -8.41 3.92 5.89
CA TYR A 85 -7.69 4.90 6.71
C TYR A 85 -8.08 6.34 6.31
N LEU A 86 -7.98 6.68 5.03
CA LEU A 86 -8.30 8.02 4.55
C LEU A 86 -9.78 8.40 4.75
N ILE A 87 -10.71 7.45 4.56
CA ILE A 87 -12.14 7.67 4.83
C ILE A 87 -12.35 8.02 6.31
N LYS A 88 -11.73 7.27 7.22
CA LYS A 88 -11.83 7.53 8.67
C LYS A 88 -11.25 8.89 9.04
N THR A 89 -10.07 9.23 8.52
CA THR A 89 -9.43 10.53 8.77
C THR A 89 -10.31 11.68 8.30
N ASN A 90 -10.82 11.62 7.07
CA ASN A 90 -11.70 12.66 6.52
C ASN A 90 -13.01 12.81 7.33
N LEU A 91 -13.58 11.69 7.80
CA LEU A 91 -14.77 11.72 8.65
C LEU A 91 -14.49 12.40 9.99
N MET A 92 -13.36 12.07 10.64
CA MET A 92 -12.96 12.69 11.91
C MET A 92 -12.69 14.20 11.75
N GLU A 93 -12.01 14.61 10.67
CA GLU A 93 -11.75 16.03 10.38
C GLU A 93 -13.05 16.81 10.20
N LYS A 94 -14.02 16.25 9.47
CA LYS A 94 -15.35 16.86 9.31
C LYS A 94 -16.10 16.95 10.64
N GLN A 95 -16.07 15.89 11.46
CA GLN A 95 -16.68 15.93 12.78
C GLN A 95 -16.09 17.05 13.65
N LEU A 96 -14.77 17.26 13.60
CA LEU A 96 -14.12 18.33 14.35
C LEU A 96 -14.47 19.73 13.82
N GLN A 97 -14.67 19.88 12.51
CA GLN A 97 -15.01 21.17 11.90
C GLN A 97 -16.44 21.63 12.22
N TYR A 98 -17.38 20.69 12.41
CA TYR A 98 -18.79 20.97 12.68
C TYR A 98 -19.21 20.70 14.14
N ALA A 99 -18.26 20.39 15.02
CA ALA A 99 -18.45 20.30 16.47
C ALA A 99 -18.32 21.68 17.13
#